data_AF-A0A529F8C2-F1
#
_entry.id   AF-A0A529F8C2-F1
#
_cell.length_a   1.000
_cell.length_b   1.000
_cell.length_c   1.000
_cell.angle_alpha   90.00
_cell.angle_beta   90.00
_cell.angle_gamma   90.00
#
_symmetry.space_group_name_H-M   'P 1'
#
loop_
_entity.id
_entity.type
_entity.pdbx_description
1 polymer ?
#
loop_
_entity_poly.entity_id
_entity_poly.type
_entity_poly.pdbx_seq_one_letter_code
_entity_poly.pdbx_strand_id
1 'polypeptide(L)'
;GMGAAAAKRLAADGFKVAILSSSGKGEALAKELGGLGVTGSNQSNEDLQRLADLALERFGRIDVLVNSGGHGPRAPILEITDEQ
;
A
#
# COMPACT_ATOMS: atom_id res chain seq x y z
N GLY A 1 -7.41 -8.90 1.73
CA GLY A 1 -7.39 -8.28 3.08
C GLY A 1 -8.00 -6.90 3.04
N MET A 2 -7.99 -6.17 4.16
CA MET A 2 -8.64 -4.86 4.27
C MET A 2 -8.08 -3.83 3.28
N GLY A 3 -6.75 -3.72 3.11
CA GLY A 3 -6.16 -2.81 2.12
C GLY A 3 -6.63 -3.05 0.68
N ALA A 4 -6.72 -4.33 0.27
CA ALA A 4 -7.24 -4.69 -1.05
C ALA A 4 -8.74 -4.36 -1.21
N ALA A 5 -9.54 -4.51 -0.14
CA ALA A 5 -10.95 -4.15 -0.15
C ALA A 5 -11.14 -2.63 -0.23
N ALA A 6 -10.33 -1.86 0.50
CA ALA A 6 -10.32 -0.39 0.43
C ALA A 6 -9.96 0.09 -0.98
N ALA A 7 -8.93 -0.49 -1.61
CA ALA A 7 -8.56 -0.15 -2.99
C ALA A 7 -9.70 -0.42 -3.99
N LYS A 8 -10.35 -1.58 -3.89
CA LYS A 8 -11.51 -1.93 -4.73
C LYS A 8 -12.67 -0.96 -4.54
N ARG A 9 -12.97 -0.59 -3.29
CA ARG A 9 -14.05 0.36 -2.98
C ARG A 9 -13.74 1.76 -3.50
N LEU A 10 -12.53 2.28 -3.27
CA LEU A 10 -12.14 3.60 -3.76
C LEU A 10 -12.15 3.65 -5.30
N ALA A 11 -11.68 2.61 -5.98
CA ALA A 11 -11.78 2.52 -7.43
C ALA A 11 -13.26 2.52 -7.91
N ALA A 12 -14.14 1.79 -7.22
CA ALA A 12 -15.59 1.82 -7.52
C ALA A 12 -16.22 3.20 -7.29
N ASP A 13 -15.70 3.98 -6.34
CA ASP A 13 -16.13 5.36 -6.07
C ASP A 13 -15.52 6.38 -7.07
N GLY A 14 -14.74 5.93 -8.06
CA GLY A 14 -14.18 6.76 -9.12
C GLY A 14 -12.76 7.27 -8.88
N PHE A 15 -12.10 6.85 -7.79
CA PHE A 15 -10.71 7.20 -7.54
C PHE A 15 -9.76 6.43 -8.46
N LYS A 16 -8.67 7.10 -8.86
CA LYS A 16 -7.50 6.45 -9.45
C LYS A 16 -6.64 5.91 -8.32
N VAL A 17 -6.33 4.61 -8.33
CA VAL A 17 -5.62 3.96 -7.23
C VAL A 17 -4.16 3.67 -7.57
N ALA A 18 -3.29 3.90 -6.58
CA ALA A 18 -1.90 3.45 -6.56
C ALA A 18 -1.71 2.50 -5.37
N ILE A 19 -1.16 1.29 -5.58
CA ILE A 19 -1.13 0.22 -4.57
C ILE A 19 0.31 -0.25 -4.34
N LEU A 20 0.79 -0.15 -3.08
CA LEU A 20 2.02 -0.78 -2.61
C LEU A 20 1.71 -2.11 -1.92
N SER A 21 2.48 -3.16 -2.24
CA SER A 21 2.42 -4.44 -1.53
C SER A 21 3.78 -5.12 -1.50
N SER A 22 4.10 -5.84 -0.43
CA SER A 22 5.31 -6.68 -0.34
C SER A 22 5.30 -7.90 -1.26
N SER A 23 4.23 -8.09 -2.02
CA SER A 23 4.10 -9.15 -3.02
C SER A 23 3.53 -8.58 -4.32
N GLY A 24 3.71 -9.31 -5.43
CA GLY A 24 3.12 -8.95 -6.73
C GLY A 24 1.59 -8.88 -6.77
N LYS A 25 0.89 -9.24 -5.68
CA LYS A 25 -0.58 -9.09 -5.57
C LYS A 25 -1.03 -7.64 -5.67
N GLY A 26 -0.22 -6.68 -5.21
CA GLY A 26 -0.52 -5.25 -5.31
C GLY A 26 -0.57 -4.78 -6.76
N GLU A 27 0.44 -5.16 -7.55
CA GLU A 27 0.50 -4.88 -8.99
C GLU A 27 -0.63 -5.54 -9.77
N ALA A 28 -0.92 -6.81 -9.49
CA ALA A 28 -2.01 -7.53 -10.14
C ALA A 28 -3.36 -6.84 -9.89
N LEU A 29 -3.65 -6.44 -8.64
CA LEU A 29 -4.88 -5.74 -8.30
C LEU A 29 -4.93 -4.34 -8.92
N ALA A 30 -3.84 -3.60 -8.90
CA ALA A 30 -3.80 -2.29 -9.53
C ALA A 30 -4.09 -2.37 -11.04
N LYS A 31 -3.54 -3.38 -11.73
CA LYS A 31 -3.82 -3.63 -13.14
C LYS A 31 -5.30 -3.93 -13.39
N GLU A 32 -5.93 -4.76 -12.56
CA GLU A 32 -7.37 -5.05 -12.61
C GLU A 32 -8.21 -3.76 -12.47
N LEU A 33 -7.79 -2.84 -11.60
CA LEU A 33 -8.49 -1.58 -11.33
C LEU A 33 -8.10 -0.42 -12.26
N GLY A 34 -7.27 -0.66 -13.29
CA GLY A 34 -6.76 0.39 -14.18
C GLY A 34 -5.81 1.39 -13.50
N GLY A 35 -5.32 1.07 -12.30
CA GLY A 35 -4.44 1.88 -11.48
C GLY A 35 -2.96 1.61 -11.72
N LEU A 36 -2.16 2.01 -10.73
CA LEU A 36 -0.70 1.81 -10.65
C LEU A 36 -0.39 0.87 -9.49
N GLY A 37 0.55 -0.04 -9.66
CA GLY A 37 0.99 -0.92 -8.58
C GLY A 37 2.51 -0.94 -8.46
N VAL A 38 2.97 -1.15 -7.23
CA VAL A 38 4.36 -1.26 -6.87
C VAL A 38 4.54 -2.44 -5.92
N THR A 39 5.42 -3.38 -6.27
CA THR A 39 5.95 -4.35 -5.31
C THR A 39 7.08 -3.71 -4.52
N GLY A 40 6.98 -3.74 -3.19
CA GLY A 40 7.95 -3.11 -2.27
C GLY A 40 7.50 -3.19 -0.81
N SER A 41 8.31 -2.66 0.10
CA SER A 41 8.02 -2.66 1.54
C SER A 41 7.38 -1.34 1.98
N ASN A 42 6.34 -1.42 2.81
CA ASN A 42 5.78 -0.24 3.48
C ASN A 42 6.66 0.29 4.63
N GLN A 43 7.79 -0.36 4.91
CA GLN A 43 8.83 0.10 5.83
C GLN A 43 10.03 0.72 5.09
N SER A 44 10.04 0.70 3.75
CA SER A 44 11.13 1.26 2.94
C SER A 44 10.77 2.66 2.46
N ASN A 45 11.55 3.66 2.87
CA ASN A 45 11.38 5.03 2.38
C ASN A 45 11.56 5.13 0.86
N GLU A 46 12.45 4.31 0.28
CA GLU A 46 12.66 4.28 -1.16
C GLU A 46 11.44 3.76 -1.92
N ASP A 47 10.82 2.67 -1.44
CA ASP A 47 9.61 2.13 -2.07
C ASP A 47 8.41 3.06 -1.92
N LEU A 48 8.30 3.71 -0.77
CA LEU A 48 7.26 4.72 -0.51
C LEU A 48 7.44 5.94 -1.42
N GLN A 49 8.67 6.44 -1.55
CA GLN A 49 8.99 7.56 -2.43
C GLN A 49 8.68 7.19 -3.88
N ARG A 50 9.09 6.00 -4.33
CA ARG A 50 8.82 5.51 -5.68
C ARG A 50 7.32 5.40 -5.98
N LEU A 51 6.51 4.92 -5.04
CA LEU A 51 5.05 4.89 -5.21
C LEU A 51 4.48 6.31 -5.32
N ALA A 52 4.91 7.23 -4.46
CA ALA A 52 4.44 8.61 -4.44
C ALA A 52 4.81 9.34 -5.75
N ASP A 53 6.05 9.21 -6.20
CA ASP A 53 6.54 9.83 -7.45
C ASP A 53 5.75 9.33 -8.65
N LEU A 54 5.58 8.01 -8.79
CA LEU A 54 4.80 7.43 -9.89
C LEU A 54 3.32 7.82 -9.83
N ALA A 55 2.75 7.96 -8.63
CA ALA A 55 1.37 8.43 -8.46
C ALA A 55 1.22 9.90 -8.88
N LEU A 56 2.17 10.75 -8.51
CA LEU A 56 2.21 12.16 -8.92
C LEU A 56 2.46 12.31 -10.42
N GLU A 57 3.38 11.54 -11.00
CA GLU A 57 3.64 11.53 -12.44
C GLU A 57 2.39 11.12 -13.23
N ARG A 58 1.71 10.05 -12.79
CA ARG A 58 0.57 9.50 -13.54
C ARG A 58 -0.75 10.24 -13.30
N PHE A 59 -0.98 10.75 -12.10
CA PHE A 59 -2.27 11.31 -11.68
C PHE A 59 -2.23 12.80 -11.34
N GLY A 60 -1.05 13.39 -11.18
CA GLY A 60 -0.84 14.82 -10.93
C GLY A 60 -1.11 15.28 -9.50
N ARG A 61 -1.65 14.40 -8.63
CA ARG A 61 -2.02 14.70 -7.24
C ARG A 61 -2.21 13.42 -6.42
N ILE A 62 -2.19 13.57 -5.10
CA ILE A 62 -2.57 12.54 -4.12
C ILE A 62 -3.64 13.15 -3.21
N ASP A 63 -4.87 12.65 -3.29
CA ASP A 63 -6.00 13.15 -2.51
C ASP A 63 -6.20 12.39 -1.19
N VAL A 64 -5.86 11.10 -1.18
CA VAL A 64 -6.12 10.17 -0.08
C VAL A 64 -4.94 9.22 0.08
N LEU A 65 -4.53 8.98 1.33
CA LEU A 65 -3.59 7.93 1.71
C LEU A 65 -4.28 6.94 2.65
N VAL A 66 -4.27 5.65 2.30
CA VAL A 66 -4.77 4.57 3.15
C VAL A 66 -3.59 3.70 3.59
N ASN A 67 -3.19 3.85 4.86
CA ASN A 67 -2.13 3.04 5.46
C ASN A 67 -2.73 1.78 6.09
N SER A 68 -2.70 0.67 5.35
CA SER A 68 -3.07 -0.65 5.88
C SER A 68 -1.86 -1.28 6.57
N GLY A 69 -2.01 -1.59 7.87
CA GLY A 69 -0.96 -2.25 8.66
C GLY A 69 -0.77 -3.73 8.32
N GLY A 70 0.41 -4.25 8.68
CA GLY A 70 0.72 -5.67 8.74
C GLY A 70 0.40 -6.27 10.11
N HIS A 71 1.05 -7.39 10.45
CA HIS A 71 0.96 -8.00 11.78
C HIS A 71 2.21 -7.64 12.57
N GLY A 72 2.02 -7.02 13.75
CA GLY A 72 3.12 -6.78 14.69
C GLY A 72 3.43 -8.00 15.56
N PRO A 73 4.49 -7.92 16.38
CA PRO A 73 4.85 -8.95 17.35
C PRO A 73 3.71 -9.26 18.32
N ARG A 74 3.62 -10.52 18.76
CA ARG A 74 2.65 -10.96 19.78
C ARG A 74 3.33 -11.93 20.74
N ALA A 75 3.63 -11.44 21.95
CA ALA A 75 4.24 -12.19 23.05
C ALA A 75 3.79 -11.59 24.40
N PRO A 76 4.03 -12.26 25.54
CA PRO A 76 3.92 -11.64 26.86
C PRO A 76 4.68 -10.30 26.92
N ILE A 77 4.17 -9.35 27.70
CA ILE A 77 4.65 -7.95 27.64
C ILE A 77 6.16 -7.78 27.92
N LEU A 78 6.74 -8.65 28.76
CA LEU A 78 8.17 -8.63 29.09
C LEU A 78 9.03 -9.43 28.11
N GLU A 79 8.42 -10.14 27.15
CA GLU A 79 9.12 -10.97 26.15
C GLU A 79 9.18 -10.31 24.77
N ILE A 80 8.52 -9.17 24.57
CA ILE A 80 8.66 -8.36 23.35
C ILE A 80 10.00 -7.62 23.45
N THR A 81 10.92 -7.88 22.53
CA THR A 81 12.25 -7.26 22.52
C THR A 81 12.23 -5.91 21.78
N ASP A 82 13.28 -5.10 21.97
CA ASP A 82 13.41 -3.80 21.30
C ASP A 82 13.48 -3.93 19.77
N GLU A 83 13.97 -5.08 19.27
CA GLU A 83 14.13 -5.37 17.85
C GLU A 83 12.87 -5.89 17.15
N GLN A 84 11.77 -6.13 17.88
CA GLN A 84 10.52 -6.70 17.37
C GLN A 84 9.46 -5.62 17.12
#